data_AF-A0A2H0NK56-F1
#
_entry.id   AF-A0A2H0NK56-F1
#
_cell.length_a   1.000
_cell.length_b   1.000
_cell.length_c   1.000
_cell.angle_alpha   90.00
_cell.angle_beta   90.00
_cell.angle_gamma   90.00
#
_symmetry.space_group_name_H-M   'P 1'
#
loop_
_entity.id
_entity.type
_entity.pdbx_description
1 polymer ?
#
loop_
_entity_poly.entity_id
_entity_poly.type
_entity_poly.pdbx_seq_one_letter_code
_entity_poly.pdbx_strand_id
1 'polypeptide(L)'
;NQLMDHEMAYLLLRDENPDFIRALSTPDAMTIPLREDATDGVRDAQSGPVFSLDSDGNLHMRYTARTRSIEWKQDDATRAAVAALERLLDSATPHIFHGRLEPGMGLLCNNVLHDRSAFGDDPDQPRLLYRARYLDRINR
;
A
#
# COMPACT_ATOMS: atom_id res chain seq x y z
N ASN A 1 14.51 2.09 2.47
CA ASN A 1 13.06 1.88 2.60
C ASN A 1 12.38 3.18 2.28
N GLN A 2 11.32 3.12 1.50
CA GLN A 2 10.47 4.24 1.14
C GLN A 2 9.17 4.16 1.92
N LEU A 3 8.64 5.32 2.28
CA LEU A 3 7.42 5.50 3.06
C LEU A 3 6.61 6.62 2.42
N MET A 4 5.32 6.40 2.21
CA MET A 4 4.42 7.44 1.70
C MET A 4 3.07 7.35 2.40
N ASP A 5 2.59 8.50 2.87
CA ASP A 5 1.24 8.63 3.40
C ASP A 5 0.22 8.44 2.26
N HIS A 6 -0.74 7.53 2.44
CA HIS A 6 -1.77 7.25 1.43
C HIS A 6 -2.72 8.44 1.24
N GLU A 7 -2.87 9.34 2.21
CA GLU A 7 -3.62 10.59 2.05
C GLU A 7 -2.89 11.53 1.09
N MET A 8 -1.56 11.59 1.13
CA MET A 8 -0.79 12.34 0.12
C MET A 8 -0.90 11.71 -1.26
N ALA A 9 -0.89 10.37 -1.35
CA ALA A 9 -1.09 9.69 -2.63
C ALA A 9 -2.46 10.00 -3.23
N TYR A 10 -3.51 10.00 -2.39
CA TYR A 10 -4.86 10.40 -2.78
C TYR A 10 -4.90 11.83 -3.32
N LEU A 11 -4.32 12.79 -2.59
CA LEU A 11 -4.34 14.20 -2.99
C LEU A 11 -3.62 14.42 -4.32
N LEU A 12 -2.42 13.85 -4.49
CA LEU A 12 -1.62 14.01 -5.71
C LEU A 12 -2.31 13.38 -6.93
N LEU A 13 -2.91 12.19 -6.78
CA LEU A 13 -3.66 11.55 -7.87
C LEU A 13 -4.92 12.33 -8.23
N ARG A 14 -5.64 12.83 -7.22
CA ARG A 14 -6.85 13.64 -7.44
C ARG A 14 -6.53 14.93 -8.16
N ASP A 15 -5.45 15.59 -7.76
CA ASP A 15 -5.03 16.87 -8.34
C ASP A 15 -4.49 16.68 -9.77
N GLU A 16 -3.90 15.52 -10.10
CA GLU A 16 -3.58 15.13 -11.48
C GLU A 16 -4.84 14.86 -12.31
N ASN A 17 -5.73 13.99 -11.83
CA ASN A 17 -7.02 13.72 -12.45
C ASN A 17 -8.00 13.13 -11.43
N PRO A 18 -9.14 13.80 -11.13
CA PRO A 18 -10.12 13.29 -10.18
C PRO A 18 -10.77 11.96 -10.62
N ASP A 19 -10.74 11.63 -11.92
CA ASP A 19 -11.21 10.32 -12.41
C ASP A 19 -10.35 9.16 -11.91
N PHE A 20 -9.07 9.38 -11.58
CA PHE A 20 -8.24 8.34 -10.99
C PHE A 20 -8.75 7.91 -9.63
N ILE A 21 -9.17 8.85 -8.79
CA ILE A 21 -9.80 8.54 -7.51
C ILE A 21 -11.13 7.82 -7.73
N ARG A 22 -11.96 8.28 -8.67
CA ARG A 22 -13.24 7.61 -8.97
C ARG A 22 -13.04 6.16 -9.36
N ALA A 23 -12.08 5.88 -10.26
CA ALA A 23 -11.76 4.53 -10.70
C ALA A 23 -11.18 3.67 -9.58
N LEU A 24 -10.22 4.20 -8.81
CA LEU A 24 -9.59 3.47 -7.69
C LEU A 24 -10.52 3.29 -6.48
N SER A 25 -11.63 4.02 -6.40
CA SER A 25 -12.65 3.87 -5.35
C SER A 25 -13.84 2.99 -5.74
N THR A 26 -13.88 2.38 -6.94
CA THR A 26 -14.98 1.47 -7.28
C THR A 26 -14.87 0.17 -6.48
N PRO A 27 -16.00 -0.45 -6.07
CA PRO A 27 -15.98 -1.69 -5.27
C PRO A 27 -15.28 -2.88 -5.92
N ASP A 28 -15.05 -2.83 -7.23
CA ASP A 28 -14.45 -3.88 -8.05
C ASP A 28 -13.09 -3.48 -8.63
N ALA A 29 -12.49 -2.36 -8.19
CA ALA A 29 -11.24 -1.84 -8.76
C ALA A 29 -10.08 -2.84 -8.66
N MET A 30 -9.96 -3.51 -7.51
CA MET A 30 -8.86 -4.43 -7.21
C MET A 30 -9.37 -5.73 -6.58
N THR A 31 -9.00 -6.86 -7.17
CA THR A 31 -9.31 -8.20 -6.67
C THR A 31 -8.04 -8.91 -6.23
N ILE A 32 -8.04 -9.40 -4.99
CA ILE A 32 -7.06 -10.39 -4.54
C ILE A 32 -7.66 -11.76 -4.91
N PRO A 33 -7.00 -12.56 -5.77
CA PRO A 33 -7.56 -13.83 -6.22
C PRO A 33 -7.64 -14.82 -5.05
N LEU A 34 -8.44 -15.86 -5.26
CA LEU A 34 -8.53 -16.97 -4.32
C LEU A 34 -7.14 -17.53 -4.04
N ARG A 35 -6.83 -17.78 -2.77
CA ARG A 35 -5.60 -18.44 -2.35
C ARG A 35 -5.94 -19.70 -1.58
N GLU A 36 -5.39 -20.80 -2.02
CA GLU A 36 -5.32 -22.03 -1.23
C GLU A 36 -3.96 -22.03 -0.53
N ASP A 37 -3.96 -21.90 0.79
CA ASP A 37 -2.77 -22.08 1.62
C ASP A 37 -2.88 -23.41 2.36
N ALA A 38 -1.80 -24.19 2.36
CA ALA A 38 -1.75 -25.47 3.08
C ALA A 38 -1.93 -25.31 4.60
N THR A 39 -1.67 -24.11 5.14
CA THR A 39 -1.73 -23.79 6.58
C THR A 39 -3.02 -23.06 6.96
N ASP A 40 -3.45 -22.11 6.13
CA ASP A 40 -4.57 -21.20 6.43
C ASP A 40 -5.88 -21.58 5.70
N GLY A 41 -5.88 -22.66 4.91
CA GLY A 41 -7.04 -23.13 4.16
C GLY A 41 -7.33 -22.33 2.89
N VAL A 42 -8.57 -22.41 2.41
CA VAL A 42 -9.03 -21.68 1.21
C VAL A 42 -9.55 -20.31 1.62
N ARG A 43 -8.97 -19.25 1.05
CA ARG A 43 -9.46 -17.89 1.16
C ARG A 43 -10.07 -17.46 -0.16
N ASP A 44 -11.37 -17.22 -0.16
CA ASP A 44 -12.12 -16.76 -1.34
C ASP A 44 -11.54 -15.45 -1.89
N ALA A 45 -11.74 -15.23 -3.19
CA ALA A 45 -11.34 -13.99 -3.86
C ALA A 45 -11.96 -12.77 -3.16
N GLN A 46 -11.15 -11.72 -2.99
CA GLN A 46 -11.54 -10.50 -2.28
C GLN A 46 -11.43 -9.28 -3.20
N SER A 47 -12.54 -8.87 -3.79
CA SER A 47 -12.66 -7.62 -4.54
C SER A 47 -12.86 -6.43 -3.59
N GLY A 48 -12.46 -5.24 -4.03
CA GLY A 48 -12.68 -4.01 -3.27
C GLY A 48 -12.07 -2.79 -3.93
N PRO A 49 -12.40 -1.60 -3.40
CA PRO A 49 -11.76 -0.36 -3.80
C PRO A 49 -10.32 -0.30 -3.30
N VAL A 50 -9.45 0.41 -4.00
CA VAL A 50 -8.12 0.79 -3.49
C VAL A 50 -8.24 1.86 -2.43
N PHE A 51 -9.03 2.90 -2.68
CA PHE A 51 -9.32 3.96 -1.69
C PHE A 51 -10.75 3.85 -1.17
N SER A 52 -10.90 3.80 0.15
CA SER A 52 -12.19 3.77 0.85
C SER A 52 -12.14 4.60 2.13
N LEU A 53 -13.30 4.86 2.73
CA LEU A 53 -13.38 5.35 4.10
C LEU A 53 -13.61 4.18 5.05
N ASP A 54 -12.98 4.21 6.22
CA ASP A 54 -13.35 3.31 7.32
C ASP A 54 -14.64 3.78 8.02
N SER A 55 -15.08 3.05 9.03
CA SER A 55 -16.30 3.36 9.79
C SER A 55 -16.25 4.71 10.52
N ASP A 56 -15.04 5.21 10.80
CA ASP A 56 -14.80 6.47 11.50
C ASP A 56 -14.57 7.64 10.52
N GLY A 57 -14.62 7.36 9.22
CA GLY A 57 -14.45 8.35 8.16
C GLY A 57 -13.00 8.67 7.80
N ASN A 58 -12.02 7.88 8.29
CA ASN A 58 -10.63 8.05 7.86
C ASN A 58 -10.42 7.42 6.49
N LEU A 59 -9.55 8.04 5.68
CA LEU A 59 -9.13 7.44 4.43
C LEU A 59 -8.32 6.17 4.71
N HIS A 60 -8.71 5.09 4.05
CA HIS A 60 -8.04 3.81 4.05
C HIS A 60 -7.59 3.47 2.62
N MET A 61 -6.40 2.88 2.50
CA MET A 61 -5.87 2.40 1.23
C MET A 61 -5.51 0.91 1.31
N ARG A 62 -6.06 0.11 0.39
CA ARG A 62 -5.57 -1.26 0.12
C ARG A 62 -4.83 -1.29 -1.20
N TYR A 63 -3.52 -1.44 -1.14
CA TYR A 63 -2.68 -1.52 -2.32
C TYR A 63 -1.50 -2.44 -2.08
N THR A 64 -1.06 -3.11 -3.14
CA THR A 64 0.23 -3.78 -3.16
C THR A 64 0.84 -3.69 -4.55
N ALA A 65 2.14 -3.39 -4.62
CA ALA A 65 2.92 -3.43 -5.86
C ALA A 65 3.21 -4.87 -6.34
N ARG A 66 2.69 -5.90 -5.64
CA ARG A 66 2.87 -7.30 -6.04
C ARG A 66 1.97 -7.65 -7.22
N THR A 67 2.54 -7.67 -8.41
CA THR A 67 1.85 -7.95 -9.67
C THR A 67 1.25 -9.35 -9.78
N ARG A 68 1.80 -10.35 -9.09
CA ARG A 68 1.34 -11.75 -9.18
C ARG A 68 0.16 -12.09 -8.28
N SER A 69 -0.35 -11.15 -7.50
CA SER A 69 -1.35 -11.44 -6.47
C SER A 69 -2.53 -10.49 -6.51
N ILE A 70 -2.69 -9.74 -7.60
CA ILE A 70 -3.73 -8.74 -7.78
C ILE A 70 -4.25 -8.80 -9.21
N GLU A 71 -5.56 -8.82 -9.34
CA GLU A 71 -6.29 -8.62 -10.58
C GLU A 71 -6.92 -7.24 -10.54
N TRP A 72 -6.64 -6.43 -11.55
CA TRP A 72 -7.24 -5.11 -11.71
C TRP A 72 -8.48 -5.19 -12.58
N LYS A 73 -9.46 -4.31 -12.34
CA LYS A 73 -10.55 -4.09 -13.29
C LYS A 73 -9.98 -3.70 -14.65
N GLN A 74 -10.49 -4.32 -15.71
CA GLN A 74 -9.91 -4.24 -17.06
C GLN A 74 -10.39 -3.04 -17.89
N ASP A 75 -11.06 -2.07 -17.28
CA ASP A 75 -11.43 -0.84 -17.98
C ASP A 75 -10.26 0.15 -18.08
N ASP A 76 -10.32 1.02 -19.09
CA ASP A 76 -9.24 1.97 -19.38
C ASP A 76 -9.02 2.97 -18.24
N ALA A 77 -10.10 3.36 -17.54
CA ALA A 77 -10.03 4.29 -16.43
C ALA A 77 -9.22 3.73 -15.25
N THR A 78 -9.49 2.47 -14.85
CA THR A 78 -8.78 1.79 -13.77
C THR A 78 -7.34 1.54 -14.16
N ARG A 79 -7.08 1.08 -15.39
CA ARG A 79 -5.70 0.85 -15.87
C ARG A 79 -4.89 2.15 -15.90
N ALA A 80 -5.48 3.25 -16.35
CA ALA A 80 -4.82 4.56 -16.33
C ALA A 80 -4.55 5.03 -14.89
N ALA A 81 -5.50 4.85 -13.98
CA ALA A 81 -5.34 5.23 -12.58
C ALA A 81 -4.27 4.39 -11.85
N VAL A 82 -4.21 3.09 -12.12
CA VAL A 82 -3.15 2.21 -11.59
C VAL A 82 -1.78 2.64 -12.12
N ALA A 83 -1.66 2.92 -13.42
CA ALA A 83 -0.42 3.41 -14.00
C ALA A 83 -0.01 4.78 -13.43
N ALA A 84 -0.97 5.66 -13.15
CA ALA A 84 -0.69 6.93 -12.48
C ALA A 84 -0.18 6.73 -11.04
N LEU A 85 -0.80 5.82 -10.28
CA LEU A 85 -0.34 5.45 -8.95
C LEU A 85 1.07 4.84 -8.98
N GLU A 86 1.36 3.92 -9.90
CA GLU A 86 2.70 3.34 -10.05
C GLU A 86 3.74 4.40 -10.39
N ARG A 87 3.47 5.29 -11.35
CA ARG A 87 4.36 6.42 -11.66
C ARG A 87 4.59 7.34 -10.47
N LEU A 88 3.55 7.59 -9.67
CA LEU A 88 3.68 8.40 -8.47
C LEU A 88 4.62 7.75 -7.45
N LEU A 89 4.49 6.44 -7.23
CA LEU A 89 5.33 5.70 -6.29
C LEU A 89 6.79 5.56 -6.77
N ASP A 90 7.02 5.59 -8.08
CA ASP A 90 8.36 5.61 -8.68
C ASP A 90 8.94 7.03 -8.86
N SER A 91 8.20 8.07 -8.45
CA SER A 91 8.62 9.46 -8.62
C SER A 91 9.57 9.94 -7.53
N ALA A 92 10.21 11.10 -7.76
CA ALA A 92 11.01 11.81 -6.76
C ALA A 92 10.21 12.87 -5.99
N THR A 93 8.91 12.64 -5.77
CA THR A 93 8.05 13.58 -5.03
C THR A 93 8.57 13.80 -3.60
N PRO A 94 8.53 15.03 -3.05
CA PRO A 94 8.96 15.30 -1.68
C PRO A 94 8.12 14.59 -0.61
N HIS A 95 7.01 13.96 -1.00
CA HIS A 95 6.12 13.21 -0.11
C HIS A 95 6.51 11.74 0.06
N ILE A 96 7.52 11.25 -0.66
CA ILE A 96 8.12 9.94 -0.42
C ILE A 96 9.31 10.13 0.52
N PHE A 97 9.21 9.55 1.72
CA PHE A 97 10.26 9.60 2.72
C PHE A 97 11.19 8.40 2.58
N HIS A 98 12.49 8.68 2.53
CA HIS A 98 13.52 7.65 2.51
C HIS A 98 14.13 7.48 3.90
N GLY A 99 13.95 6.28 4.47
CA GLY A 99 14.41 5.96 5.81
C GLY A 99 15.36 4.76 5.84
N ARG A 100 16.50 4.94 6.53
CA ARG A 100 17.35 3.85 7.02
C ARG A 100 17.22 3.81 8.54
N LEU A 101 16.67 2.71 9.07
CA LEU A 101 16.60 2.50 10.51
C LEU A 101 18.01 2.19 11.05
N GLU A 102 18.37 2.85 12.15
CA GLU A 102 19.59 2.59 12.92
C GLU A 102 19.26 1.77 14.18
N PRO A 103 20.26 1.14 14.83
CA PRO A 103 20.04 0.43 16.08
C PRO A 103 19.33 1.31 17.12
N GLY A 104 18.24 0.80 17.70
CA GLY A 104 17.40 1.53 18.65
C GLY A 104 16.27 2.37 18.01
N MET A 105 16.22 2.50 16.68
CA MET A 105 15.11 3.13 15.99
C MET A 105 13.95 2.15 15.71
N GLY A 106 12.74 2.71 15.63
CA GLY A 106 11.54 2.00 15.22
C GLY A 106 10.64 2.87 14.35
N LEU A 107 9.72 2.24 13.63
CA LEU A 107 8.69 2.91 12.86
C LEU A 107 7.32 2.52 13.40
N LEU A 108 6.54 3.52 13.81
CA LEU A 108 5.13 3.38 14.14
C LEU A 108 4.31 4.13 13.09
N CYS A 109 3.35 3.46 12.47
CA CYS A 109 2.55 4.04 11.40
C CYS A 109 1.17 3.39 11.29
N ASN A 110 0.19 4.14 10.79
CA ASN A 110 -1.17 3.65 10.49
C ASN A 110 -1.21 2.92 9.12
N ASN A 111 -0.37 1.89 8.96
CA ASN A 111 -0.27 1.05 7.75
C ASN A 111 -0.09 1.86 6.44
N VAL A 112 0.80 2.86 6.47
CA VAL A 112 1.15 3.66 5.29
C VAL A 112 1.81 2.81 4.20
N LEU A 113 1.88 3.34 2.97
CA LEU A 113 2.61 2.69 1.90
C LEU A 113 4.08 2.60 2.27
N HIS A 114 4.65 1.40 2.15
CA HIS A 114 6.05 1.16 2.47
C HIS A 114 6.64 0.04 1.62
N ASP A 115 7.92 0.19 1.30
CA ASP A 115 8.71 -0.86 0.68
C ASP A 115 9.81 -1.38 1.62
N ARG A 116 10.55 -2.36 1.11
CA ARG A 116 11.84 -2.73 1.68
C ARG A 116 12.89 -2.65 0.57
N SER A 117 13.99 -2.00 0.88
CA SER A 117 15.18 -2.06 0.03
C SER A 117 15.97 -3.34 0.33
N ALA A 118 16.62 -3.90 -0.68
CA ALA A 118 17.58 -4.99 -0.47
C ALA A 118 18.71 -4.53 0.47
N PHE A 119 19.26 -5.45 1.25
CA PHE A 119 20.38 -5.19 2.14
C PHE A 119 21.37 -6.35 2.09
N GLY A 120 22.65 -6.04 2.29
CA GLY A 120 23.67 -7.04 2.63
C GLY A 120 23.66 -7.24 4.14
N ASP A 121 23.64 -8.49 4.58
CA ASP A 121 23.68 -8.83 6.00
C ASP A 121 25.13 -9.05 6.42
N ASP A 122 25.52 -8.46 7.56
CA ASP A 122 26.81 -8.73 8.21
C ASP A 122 26.61 -9.89 9.18
N PRO A 123 27.27 -11.06 9.00
CA PRO A 123 27.13 -12.19 9.92
C PRO A 123 27.46 -11.85 11.38
N ASP A 124 28.35 -10.88 11.62
CA ASP A 124 28.75 -10.45 12.96
C ASP A 124 27.79 -9.40 13.54
N GLN A 125 26.98 -8.76 12.69
CA GLN A 125 25.97 -7.75 13.07
C GLN A 125 24.67 -7.93 12.27
N PRO A 126 23.96 -9.05 12.49
CA PRO A 126 22.79 -9.38 11.69
C PRO A 126 21.66 -8.38 11.92
N ARG A 127 20.93 -8.04 10.84
CA ARG A 127 19.76 -7.17 10.95
C ARG A 127 18.60 -7.89 11.62
N LEU A 128 18.26 -7.49 12.84
CA LEU A 128 17.06 -7.95 13.55
C LEU A 128 15.99 -6.85 13.62
N LEU A 129 14.75 -7.18 13.22
CA LEU A 129 13.59 -6.30 13.35
C LEU A 129 12.41 -7.05 13.97
N TYR A 130 11.89 -6.52 15.06
CA TYR A 130 10.62 -6.96 15.63
C TYR A 130 9.48 -6.17 15.02
N ARG A 131 8.37 -6.85 14.69
CA ARG A 131 7.19 -6.23 14.11
C ARG A 131 5.94 -6.67 14.86
N ALA A 132 5.19 -5.70 15.34
CA ALA A 132 3.82 -5.87 15.81
C ALA A 132 2.83 -5.34 14.78
N ARG A 133 1.60 -5.86 14.81
CA ARG A 133 0.46 -5.32 14.06
C ARG A 133 -0.70 -5.15 15.02
N TYR A 134 -1.36 -4.02 14.92
CA TYR A 134 -2.54 -3.68 15.69
C TYR A 134 -3.72 -3.57 14.74
N LEU A 135 -4.90 -4.00 15.19
CA LEU A 135 -6.13 -3.88 14.41
C LEU A 135 -6.64 -2.44 14.42
N ASP A 136 -6.49 -1.78 15.58
CA ASP A 136 -6.97 -0.42 15.77
C ASP A 136 -5.95 0.61 15.27
N ARG A 137 -6.48 1.66 14.65
CA ARG A 137 -5.72 2.85 14.26
C ARG A 137 -5.23 3.58 15.51
N ILE A 138 -4.06 4.22 15.40
CA ILE A 138 -3.60 5.15 16.44
C ILE A 138 -4.45 6.42 16.37
N ASN A 139 -5.12 6.74 17.47
CA ASN A 139 -5.89 7.97 17.62
C ASN A 139 -5.06 9.03 18.36
N ARG A 140 -5.42 10.32 18.16
CA ARG A 140 -4.79 11.46 18.84
C ARG A 140 -5.27 11.59 20.28
#